data_AF-A0A3B8ZKE4-F1
#
_entry.id   AF-A0A3B8ZKE4-F1
#
_cell.length_a   1.000
_cell.length_b   1.000
_cell.length_c   1.000
_cell.angle_alpha   90.00
_cell.angle_beta   90.00
_cell.angle_gamma   90.00
#
_symmetry.space_group_name_H-M   'P 1'
#
loop_
_entity.id
_entity.type
_entity.pdbx_description
1 polymer ?
#
loop_
_entity_poly.entity_id
_entity_poly.type
_entity_poly.pdbx_seq_one_letter_code
_entity_poly.pdbx_strand_id
1 'polypeptide(L)'
;MKLGRLTCSVLLTCLVGLASLTARAETVILLEDFESYADTAAIQAVWGLFTQNPHYTLDSNLEGNTGKFLRMDSPAANNLGRYIRNLPSIAEATAAKNVVFSVDMLLDPVVGIPPNFWNNSRQFVEIRGYANGAYNSGSLTQLLALGVYNSTINPTSNLYYQGRVTIPGTIGWQTLNGEGVNTVYQRATGWRNLKAVISLTDVKFYVNDTLCHVTGAPGSTKFDSAALGSGITSAGISAWVDNFKVSEVPIGGGATILDRKVVHGGWAGAGSAVDSVKVIHKEDTTPTQLTINNLINTTRGINGLQFEIQDLGNSGALSASDFDVQVSPLGGFDQGLNPPSGWGAGPAPSAVTVTGTNPYTVLVEWPDNSIKNQWLRLTVKANANTGLADPEVYYLGHLQGEVTGASDDLFTVLVGDILAIRGQLTNVVTSESIHDLDKTGVILVNDILGCRSNLTGSLRQITVP
;
A
#
# COMPACT_ATOMS: atom_id res chain seq x y z
N MET A 1 15.01 11.67 -68.04
CA MET A 1 14.78 10.70 -66.94
C MET A 1 15.50 11.24 -65.71
N LYS A 2 14.80 11.50 -64.60
CA LYS A 2 15.38 12.26 -63.45
C LYS A 2 16.20 11.35 -62.53
N LEU A 3 17.38 11.81 -62.11
CA LEU A 3 18.07 11.29 -60.92
C LEU A 3 17.35 11.82 -59.66
N GLY A 4 17.15 10.94 -58.67
CA GLY A 4 16.67 11.29 -57.34
C GLY A 4 17.38 10.43 -56.31
N ARG A 5 18.06 11.05 -55.35
CA ARG A 5 18.81 10.37 -54.28
C ARG A 5 17.83 9.74 -53.27
N LEU A 6 18.03 8.48 -52.89
CA LEU A 6 17.45 7.94 -51.65
C LEU A 6 18.29 8.44 -50.46
N THR A 7 17.66 9.18 -49.55
CA THR A 7 18.17 9.38 -48.19
C THR A 7 17.70 8.24 -47.30
N CYS A 8 18.64 7.50 -46.73
CA CYS A 8 18.35 6.49 -45.71
C CYS A 8 18.10 7.19 -44.37
N SER A 9 16.88 7.06 -43.83
CA SER A 9 16.59 7.40 -42.43
C SER A 9 16.34 6.11 -41.66
N VAL A 10 17.24 5.79 -40.73
CA VAL A 10 17.06 4.71 -39.78
C VAL A 10 16.03 5.16 -38.74
N LEU A 11 14.81 4.63 -38.81
CA LEU A 11 13.80 4.87 -37.80
C LEU A 11 14.09 3.98 -36.59
N LEU A 12 14.66 4.58 -35.54
CA LEU A 12 14.94 3.87 -34.28
C LEU A 12 13.62 3.62 -33.54
N THR A 13 13.01 2.45 -33.76
CA THR A 13 11.79 2.05 -33.06
C THR A 13 12.13 1.71 -31.61
N CYS A 14 11.97 2.69 -30.71
CA CYS A 14 12.05 2.47 -29.28
C CYS A 14 10.87 1.58 -28.86
N LEU A 15 11.12 0.28 -28.72
CA LEU A 15 10.13 -0.69 -28.27
C LEU A 15 9.99 -0.55 -26.75
N VAL A 16 9.26 0.46 -26.31
CA VAL A 16 8.82 0.57 -24.91
C VAL A 16 7.94 -0.65 -24.64
N GLY A 17 8.47 -1.62 -23.90
CA GLY A 17 7.69 -2.77 -23.47
C GLY A 17 6.55 -2.29 -22.57
N LEU A 18 5.32 -2.35 -23.09
CA LEU A 18 4.13 -2.26 -22.24
C LEU A 18 4.06 -3.52 -21.40
N ALA A 19 4.80 -3.53 -20.28
CA ALA A 19 4.39 -4.32 -19.14
C ALA A 19 2.97 -3.90 -18.80
N SER A 20 2.02 -4.84 -18.88
CA SER A 20 0.63 -4.59 -18.55
C SER A 20 0.52 -4.34 -17.05
N LEU A 21 0.66 -3.07 -16.66
CA LEU A 21 0.26 -2.53 -15.36
C LEU A 21 -1.23 -2.84 -15.17
N THR A 22 -1.52 -4.02 -14.64
CA THR A 22 -2.83 -4.35 -14.10
C THR A 22 -2.89 -3.66 -12.75
N ALA A 23 -2.98 -2.32 -12.79
CA ALA A 23 -3.29 -1.53 -11.61
C ALA A 23 -4.56 -2.15 -11.01
N ARG A 24 -4.42 -2.73 -9.80
CA ARG A 24 -5.55 -3.34 -9.11
C ARG A 24 -6.46 -2.21 -8.66
N ALA A 25 -7.39 -1.86 -9.53
CA ALA A 25 -8.31 -0.75 -9.33
C ALA A 25 -9.27 -1.03 -8.18
N GLU A 26 -9.90 0.05 -7.68
CA GLU A 26 -11.06 -0.04 -6.80
C GLU A 26 -12.12 -0.97 -7.43
N THR A 27 -12.43 -2.07 -6.75
CA THR A 27 -13.49 -2.99 -7.15
C THR A 27 -14.79 -2.51 -6.53
N VAL A 28 -15.62 -1.81 -7.31
CA VAL A 28 -16.93 -1.34 -6.85
C VAL A 28 -17.88 -2.54 -6.71
N ILE A 29 -18.30 -2.81 -5.48
CA ILE A 29 -19.25 -3.89 -5.13
C ILE A 29 -20.68 -3.37 -5.31
N LEU A 30 -20.92 -2.13 -4.88
CA LEU A 30 -22.18 -1.41 -5.03
C LEU A 30 -21.86 0.08 -5.23
N LEU A 31 -22.43 0.69 -6.26
CA LEU A 31 -22.66 2.12 -6.34
C LEU A 31 -24.17 2.32 -6.49
N GLU A 32 -24.71 3.26 -5.72
CA GLU A 32 -26.07 3.74 -5.83
C GLU A 32 -26.05 5.27 -5.92
N ASP A 33 -26.27 5.76 -7.14
CA ASP A 33 -26.34 7.16 -7.54
C ASP A 33 -27.79 7.62 -7.80
N PHE A 34 -28.76 6.71 -7.66
CA PHE A 34 -30.19 6.92 -7.90
C PHE A 34 -30.62 7.39 -9.30
N GLU A 35 -29.68 7.75 -10.18
CA GLU A 35 -29.97 8.33 -11.51
C GLU A 35 -30.72 7.38 -12.42
N SER A 36 -30.47 6.07 -12.28
CA SER A 36 -31.11 5.02 -13.07
C SER A 36 -32.61 4.84 -12.81
N TYR A 37 -33.15 5.33 -11.68
CA TYR A 37 -34.55 5.13 -11.32
C TYR A 37 -35.49 6.16 -11.98
N ALA A 38 -36.63 5.68 -12.48
CA ALA A 38 -37.69 6.54 -13.00
C ALA A 38 -38.48 7.24 -11.89
N ASP A 39 -38.70 6.54 -10.76
CA ASP A 39 -39.52 6.99 -9.64
C ASP A 39 -39.16 6.24 -8.34
N THR A 40 -39.84 6.60 -7.24
CA THR A 40 -39.70 5.95 -5.92
C THR A 40 -40.07 4.45 -5.93
N ALA A 41 -41.00 4.01 -6.80
CA ALA A 41 -41.40 2.60 -6.86
C ALA A 41 -40.30 1.74 -7.51
N ALA A 42 -39.58 2.28 -8.49
CA ALA A 42 -38.39 1.64 -9.06
C ALA A 42 -37.28 1.43 -8.02
N ILE A 43 -37.08 2.37 -7.09
CA ILE A 43 -36.16 2.19 -5.95
C ILE A 43 -36.64 1.05 -5.06
N GLN A 44 -37.92 1.02 -4.70
CA GLN A 44 -38.50 -0.02 -3.85
C GLN A 44 -38.44 -1.42 -4.49
N ALA A 45 -38.37 -1.53 -5.82
CA ALA A 45 -38.17 -2.81 -6.49
C ALA A 45 -36.73 -3.36 -6.32
N VAL A 46 -35.71 -2.49 -6.31
CA VAL A 46 -34.30 -2.88 -6.12
C VAL A 46 -33.92 -3.00 -4.64
N TRP A 47 -34.41 -2.09 -3.81
CA TRP A 47 -34.23 -2.08 -2.35
C TRP A 47 -35.42 -2.70 -1.61
N GLY A 48 -35.96 -3.79 -2.17
CA GLY A 48 -37.23 -4.40 -1.76
C GLY A 48 -37.24 -5.13 -0.42
N LEU A 49 -36.11 -5.23 0.29
CA LEU A 49 -36.08 -5.71 1.67
C LEU A 49 -36.28 -4.49 2.58
N PHE A 50 -37.51 -4.08 2.86
CA PHE A 50 -37.77 -2.88 3.67
C PHE A 50 -38.53 -3.17 4.96
N THR A 51 -38.40 -2.24 5.92
CA THR A 51 -39.28 -2.21 7.10
C THR A 51 -40.71 -1.78 6.70
N GLN A 52 -41.67 -1.90 7.62
CA GLN A 52 -43.06 -1.52 7.32
C GLN A 52 -43.18 -0.07 6.82
N ASN A 53 -44.12 0.19 5.93
CA ASN A 53 -44.40 1.48 5.30
C ASN A 53 -43.12 2.21 4.79
N PRO A 54 -42.50 1.73 3.70
CA PRO A 54 -41.44 2.45 3.01
C PRO A 54 -41.94 3.82 2.52
N HIS A 55 -41.35 4.92 2.99
CA HIS A 55 -41.80 6.29 2.68
C HIS A 55 -40.66 7.27 2.35
N TYR A 56 -39.47 6.76 2.08
CA TYR A 56 -38.42 7.57 1.44
C TYR A 56 -38.76 7.78 -0.03
N THR A 57 -38.41 8.94 -0.57
CA THR A 57 -38.82 9.34 -1.92
C THR A 57 -37.61 9.65 -2.78
N LEU A 58 -37.75 9.38 -4.08
CA LEU A 58 -36.83 9.92 -5.07
C LEU A 58 -37.13 11.42 -5.21
N ASP A 59 -36.11 12.23 -4.97
CA ASP A 59 -36.16 13.68 -5.06
C ASP A 59 -35.12 14.14 -6.10
N SER A 60 -35.37 15.28 -6.72
CA SER A 60 -34.56 15.85 -7.81
C SER A 60 -34.57 17.38 -7.83
N ASN A 61 -35.06 18.03 -6.75
CA ASN A 61 -35.32 19.46 -6.72
C ASN A 61 -34.82 20.11 -5.42
N LEU A 62 -33.51 20.04 -5.17
CA LEU A 62 -32.89 20.51 -3.91
C LEU A 62 -31.57 21.26 -4.15
N GLU A 63 -31.37 22.36 -3.44
CA GLU A 63 -30.16 23.22 -3.46
C GLU A 63 -29.62 23.62 -4.86
N GLY A 64 -30.46 23.56 -5.91
CA GLY A 64 -30.05 23.84 -7.29
C GLY A 64 -29.27 22.70 -7.97
N ASN A 65 -29.22 21.52 -7.36
CA ASN A 65 -28.62 20.33 -7.93
C ASN A 65 -29.53 19.71 -9.01
N THR A 66 -28.95 19.15 -10.07
CA THR A 66 -29.69 18.64 -11.24
C THR A 66 -29.83 17.12 -11.30
N GLY A 67 -29.22 16.41 -10.35
CA GLY A 67 -29.31 14.95 -10.23
C GLY A 67 -30.52 14.48 -9.41
N LYS A 68 -30.62 13.17 -9.24
CA LYS A 68 -31.60 12.49 -8.41
C LYS A 68 -30.94 11.94 -7.15
N PHE A 69 -31.67 11.93 -6.05
CA PHE A 69 -31.16 11.49 -4.76
C PHE A 69 -32.29 10.98 -3.86
N LEU A 70 -31.97 10.17 -2.85
CA LEU A 70 -32.97 9.64 -1.93
C LEU A 70 -33.23 10.60 -0.78
N ARG A 71 -34.46 11.10 -0.69
CA ARG A 71 -34.97 11.84 0.46
C ARG A 71 -35.41 10.89 1.57
N MET A 72 -34.72 10.97 2.71
CA MET A 72 -35.00 10.26 3.94
C MET A 72 -35.75 11.17 4.92
N ASP A 73 -37.08 11.22 4.83
CA ASP A 73 -37.91 11.94 5.82
C ASP A 73 -37.85 11.29 7.22
N SER A 74 -38.10 12.07 8.27
CA SER A 74 -38.24 11.52 9.63
C SER A 74 -39.51 10.65 9.69
N PRO A 75 -39.42 9.34 10.04
CA PRO A 75 -40.59 8.49 10.12
C PRO A 75 -41.49 8.91 11.30
N ALA A 76 -42.81 8.66 11.16
CA ALA A 76 -43.80 8.91 12.19
C ALA A 76 -43.71 7.96 13.42
N ALA A 77 -43.07 6.80 13.25
CA ALA A 77 -42.82 5.83 14.32
C ALA A 77 -41.53 5.05 14.03
N ASN A 78 -41.02 4.32 15.04
CA ASN A 78 -39.87 3.44 14.86
C ASN A 78 -40.25 2.18 14.05
N ASN A 79 -39.24 1.59 13.40
CA ASN A 79 -39.33 0.49 12.45
C ASN A 79 -40.10 0.82 11.16
N LEU A 80 -40.07 2.08 10.72
CA LEU A 80 -40.64 2.54 9.45
C LEU A 80 -39.60 3.30 8.63
N GLY A 81 -39.69 3.23 7.30
CA GLY A 81 -38.76 3.96 6.41
C GLY A 81 -37.33 3.45 6.53
N ARG A 82 -37.06 2.27 5.96
CA ARG A 82 -35.70 1.75 5.82
C ARG A 82 -35.65 0.78 4.65
N TYR A 83 -34.75 1.04 3.72
CA TYR A 83 -34.59 0.32 2.46
C TYR A 83 -33.36 -0.57 2.57
N ILE A 84 -33.42 -1.83 2.16
CA ILE A 84 -32.31 -2.79 2.32
C ILE A 84 -32.21 -3.65 1.06
N ARG A 85 -30.98 -4.02 0.71
CA ARG A 85 -30.65 -4.98 -0.35
C ARG A 85 -29.46 -5.83 0.07
N ASN A 86 -29.32 -6.99 -0.53
CA ASN A 86 -28.04 -7.70 -0.53
C ASN A 86 -27.06 -6.93 -1.44
N LEU A 87 -25.79 -6.98 -1.10
CA LEU A 87 -24.71 -6.57 -2.00
C LEU A 87 -24.63 -7.58 -3.16
N PRO A 88 -24.24 -7.14 -4.38
CA PRO A 88 -24.02 -8.06 -5.51
C PRO A 88 -23.00 -9.17 -5.25
N SER A 89 -22.03 -8.92 -4.36
CA SER A 89 -21.07 -9.87 -3.82
C SER A 89 -20.69 -9.50 -2.39
N ILE A 90 -20.07 -10.43 -1.66
CA ILE A 90 -19.53 -10.16 -0.33
C ILE A 90 -18.30 -9.24 -0.47
N ALA A 91 -18.29 -8.14 0.29
CA ALA A 91 -17.13 -7.26 0.43
C ALA A 91 -16.32 -7.68 1.67
N GLU A 92 -15.02 -7.95 1.53
CA GLU A 92 -14.18 -8.50 2.60
C GLU A 92 -12.84 -7.75 2.74
N ALA A 93 -12.56 -7.17 3.89
CA ALA A 93 -11.22 -6.63 4.16
C ALA A 93 -10.25 -7.77 4.49
N THR A 94 -9.09 -7.77 3.83
CA THR A 94 -8.02 -8.77 3.94
C THR A 94 -6.66 -8.08 4.05
N ALA A 95 -5.56 -8.83 4.16
CA ALA A 95 -4.22 -8.25 4.16
C ALA A 95 -3.85 -7.52 2.84
N ALA A 96 -4.58 -7.77 1.75
CA ALA A 96 -4.31 -7.22 0.42
C ALA A 96 -5.38 -6.22 -0.08
N LYS A 97 -6.45 -5.96 0.68
CA LYS A 97 -7.50 -4.98 0.32
C LYS A 97 -8.32 -4.53 1.54
N ASN A 98 -8.63 -3.24 1.59
CA ASN A 98 -9.60 -2.66 2.52
C ASN A 98 -10.99 -2.71 1.89
N VAL A 99 -12.04 -2.75 2.72
CA VAL A 99 -13.38 -2.36 2.26
C VAL A 99 -13.53 -0.85 2.48
N VAL A 100 -14.09 -0.14 1.52
CA VAL A 100 -14.45 1.27 1.62
C VAL A 100 -15.96 1.38 1.54
N PHE A 101 -16.55 2.09 2.48
CA PHE A 101 -17.96 2.41 2.55
C PHE A 101 -18.11 3.93 2.59
N SER A 102 -18.80 4.52 1.63
CA SER A 102 -19.08 5.96 1.61
C SER A 102 -20.51 6.28 1.24
N VAL A 103 -20.95 7.49 1.59
CA VAL A 103 -22.21 8.09 1.18
C VAL A 103 -22.04 9.61 1.18
N ASP A 104 -22.64 10.30 0.23
CA ASP A 104 -22.84 11.74 0.33
C ASP A 104 -24.15 12.00 1.08
N MET A 105 -24.09 12.80 2.14
CA MET A 105 -25.24 13.13 2.98
C MET A 105 -25.42 14.64 3.06
N LEU A 106 -26.66 15.08 2.81
CA LEU A 106 -27.14 16.43 3.08
C LEU A 106 -28.18 16.36 4.19
N LEU A 107 -27.95 17.08 5.29
CA LEU A 107 -28.97 17.26 6.34
C LEU A 107 -29.91 18.40 5.93
N ASP A 108 -31.16 18.36 6.42
CA ASP A 108 -32.19 19.37 6.13
C ASP A 108 -31.65 20.81 6.02
N PRO A 109 -31.59 21.38 4.79
CA PRO A 109 -30.86 22.60 4.52
C PRO A 109 -31.66 23.81 4.99
N VAL A 110 -31.31 24.31 6.16
CA VAL A 110 -31.99 25.47 6.74
C VAL A 110 -31.10 26.72 6.74
N VAL A 111 -31.59 27.73 6.04
CA VAL A 111 -30.96 29.04 5.91
C VAL A 111 -31.03 29.79 7.25
N GLY A 112 -29.88 29.99 7.89
CA GLY A 112 -29.70 30.96 8.97
C GLY A 112 -30.08 30.51 10.39
N ILE A 113 -30.20 29.20 10.68
CA ILE A 113 -30.45 28.71 12.04
C ILE A 113 -29.15 28.30 12.77
N PRO A 114 -29.04 28.52 14.11
CA PRO A 114 -27.89 28.13 14.94
C PRO A 114 -27.48 26.64 14.90
N PRO A 115 -26.26 26.32 15.42
CA PRO A 115 -25.65 24.97 15.34
C PRO A 115 -26.42 23.81 16.00
N ASN A 116 -27.51 24.11 16.70
CA ASN A 116 -28.36 23.15 17.39
C ASN A 116 -29.53 22.64 16.54
N PHE A 117 -29.68 23.09 15.29
CA PHE A 117 -30.83 22.73 14.45
C PHE A 117 -31.02 21.20 14.30
N TRP A 118 -29.96 20.47 13.96
CA TRP A 118 -30.02 19.02 13.79
C TRP A 118 -29.91 18.23 15.12
N ASN A 119 -30.17 18.87 16.27
CA ASN A 119 -30.14 18.20 17.57
C ASN A 119 -31.10 17.01 17.62
N ASN A 120 -30.65 15.92 18.25
CA ASN A 120 -31.40 14.68 18.41
C ASN A 120 -31.82 13.98 17.09
N SER A 121 -31.32 14.43 15.94
CA SER A 121 -31.49 13.76 14.65
C SER A 121 -30.88 12.35 14.65
N ARG A 122 -31.50 11.44 13.88
CA ARG A 122 -31.16 10.02 13.75
C ARG A 122 -31.34 9.55 12.31
N GLN A 123 -30.58 10.17 11.39
CA GLN A 123 -30.53 9.82 9.97
C GLN A 123 -29.19 9.17 9.65
N PHE A 124 -29.18 7.91 9.22
CA PHE A 124 -27.95 7.18 8.91
C PHE A 124 -28.20 6.07 7.90
N VAL A 125 -27.14 5.61 7.26
CA VAL A 125 -27.10 4.47 6.36
C VAL A 125 -26.16 3.40 6.93
N GLU A 126 -26.29 2.14 6.52
CA GLU A 126 -25.54 1.02 7.08
C GLU A 126 -25.03 0.03 6.03
N ILE A 127 -23.96 -0.69 6.39
CA ILE A 127 -23.58 -1.98 5.81
C ILE A 127 -23.54 -3.04 6.90
N ARG A 128 -23.82 -4.29 6.54
CA ARG A 128 -24.00 -5.42 7.47
C ARG A 128 -23.39 -6.69 6.91
N GLY A 129 -23.12 -7.63 7.81
CA GLY A 129 -22.83 -9.02 7.47
C GLY A 129 -23.55 -9.97 8.40
N TYR A 130 -23.94 -11.12 7.86
CA TYR A 130 -24.65 -12.20 8.52
C TYR A 130 -23.92 -13.52 8.26
N ALA A 131 -24.07 -14.48 9.17
CA ALA A 131 -23.33 -15.75 9.14
C ALA A 131 -23.49 -16.55 7.82
N ASN A 132 -24.60 -16.38 7.10
CA ASN A 132 -24.86 -17.06 5.84
C ASN A 132 -24.72 -16.16 4.58
N GLY A 133 -24.11 -14.98 4.70
CA GLY A 133 -23.77 -14.12 3.55
C GLY A 133 -24.96 -13.46 2.83
N ALA A 134 -26.04 -13.16 3.55
CA ALA A 134 -27.19 -12.41 3.03
C ALA A 134 -27.99 -11.76 4.18
N TYR A 135 -28.69 -10.67 3.89
CA TYR A 135 -29.50 -9.93 4.86
C TYR A 135 -30.45 -10.84 5.63
N ASN A 136 -30.35 -10.80 6.96
CA ASN A 136 -31.19 -11.56 7.89
C ASN A 136 -31.10 -13.09 7.73
N SER A 137 -30.03 -13.60 7.09
CA SER A 137 -29.77 -15.03 6.94
C SER A 137 -28.73 -15.50 7.97
N GLY A 138 -29.22 -16.06 9.08
CA GLY A 138 -28.39 -16.41 10.24
C GLY A 138 -28.16 -15.23 11.19
N SER A 139 -27.19 -15.36 12.09
CA SER A 139 -26.86 -14.28 13.05
C SER A 139 -26.13 -13.13 12.37
N LEU A 140 -26.46 -11.88 12.73
CA LEU A 140 -25.66 -10.70 12.39
C LEU A 140 -24.26 -10.85 12.97
N THR A 141 -23.22 -10.82 12.13
CA THR A 141 -21.82 -10.96 12.55
C THR A 141 -21.15 -9.63 12.80
N GLN A 142 -21.55 -8.57 12.10
CA GLN A 142 -21.08 -7.20 12.29
C GLN A 142 -22.00 -6.17 11.62
N LEU A 143 -21.82 -4.90 11.98
CA LEU A 143 -22.52 -3.75 11.38
C LEU A 143 -21.63 -2.51 11.37
N LEU A 144 -21.68 -1.75 10.27
CA LEU A 144 -21.15 -0.38 10.16
C LEU A 144 -22.27 0.61 9.86
N ALA A 145 -22.19 1.84 10.38
CA ALA A 145 -23.10 2.93 10.03
C ALA A 145 -22.39 4.27 9.85
N LEU A 146 -22.97 5.12 9.00
CA LEU A 146 -22.55 6.49 8.72
C LEU A 146 -23.76 7.43 8.72
N GLY A 147 -23.67 8.57 9.38
CA GLY A 147 -24.72 9.60 9.34
C GLY A 147 -24.72 10.50 10.57
N VAL A 148 -25.91 10.74 11.13
CA VAL A 148 -26.11 11.44 12.40
C VAL A 148 -26.91 10.58 13.38
N TYR A 149 -26.51 10.62 14.64
CA TYR A 149 -27.17 9.93 15.73
C TYR A 149 -27.05 10.72 17.05
N ASN A 150 -27.91 10.43 18.02
CA ASN A 150 -28.13 11.27 19.20
C ASN A 150 -27.56 10.71 20.52
N SER A 151 -26.81 9.61 20.49
CA SER A 151 -26.17 9.01 21.66
C SER A 151 -24.95 8.17 21.26
N THR A 152 -23.79 8.45 21.85
CA THR A 152 -22.48 7.87 21.49
C THR A 152 -21.74 7.36 22.73
N ILE A 153 -20.69 6.55 22.52
CA ILE A 153 -19.85 6.00 23.59
C ILE A 153 -18.74 6.98 24.00
N ASN A 154 -18.10 7.64 23.03
CA ASN A 154 -17.33 8.86 23.30
C ASN A 154 -18.30 10.04 23.59
N PRO A 155 -17.84 11.20 24.12
CA PRO A 155 -18.73 12.31 24.48
C PRO A 155 -19.68 12.70 23.34
N THR A 156 -20.98 12.62 23.59
CA THR A 156 -22.00 12.88 22.56
C THR A 156 -22.05 14.34 22.21
N SER A 157 -21.84 14.64 20.92
CA SER A 157 -22.01 15.98 20.38
C SER A 157 -22.83 15.96 19.10
N ASN A 158 -24.00 16.61 19.17
CA ASN A 158 -24.86 16.84 18.03
C ASN A 158 -24.29 17.88 17.03
N LEU A 159 -23.10 18.43 17.29
CA LEU A 159 -22.40 19.31 16.34
C LEU A 159 -21.67 18.54 15.23
N TYR A 160 -21.46 17.23 15.40
CA TYR A 160 -20.63 16.39 14.52
C TYR A 160 -21.43 15.22 13.96
N TYR A 161 -20.95 14.65 12.85
CA TYR A 161 -21.46 13.38 12.33
C TYR A 161 -21.11 12.21 13.26
N GLN A 162 -21.74 11.06 13.04
CA GLN A 162 -21.54 9.85 13.82
C GLN A 162 -21.20 8.66 12.91
N GLY A 163 -20.20 7.88 13.34
CA GLY A 163 -19.88 6.57 12.79
C GLY A 163 -20.27 5.48 13.78
N ARG A 164 -20.52 4.25 13.30
CA ARG A 164 -20.76 3.09 14.15
C ARG A 164 -19.98 1.89 13.65
N VAL A 165 -19.42 1.12 14.58
CA VAL A 165 -18.97 -0.27 14.40
C VAL A 165 -19.68 -1.08 15.47
N THR A 166 -20.10 -2.33 15.25
CA THR A 166 -20.83 -3.11 16.27
C THR A 166 -20.59 -4.62 16.19
N ILE A 167 -20.04 -5.14 17.31
CA ILE A 167 -19.67 -6.53 17.69
C ILE A 167 -18.92 -7.40 16.66
N PRO A 168 -18.15 -8.41 17.14
CA PRO A 168 -17.48 -8.48 18.44
C PRO A 168 -16.57 -7.26 18.69
N GLY A 169 -16.24 -6.83 19.92
CA GLY A 169 -16.79 -7.19 21.24
C GLY A 169 -17.74 -6.15 21.85
N THR A 170 -18.26 -5.23 21.02
CA THR A 170 -19.12 -4.04 21.29
C THR A 170 -18.37 -2.71 21.25
N ILE A 171 -18.00 -2.31 20.04
CA ILE A 171 -17.99 -0.89 19.67
C ILE A 171 -19.45 -0.46 19.43
N GLY A 172 -19.74 0.84 19.48
CA GLY A 172 -21.05 1.43 19.22
C GLY A 172 -20.93 2.72 18.41
N TRP A 173 -21.82 3.66 18.67
CA TRP A 173 -21.80 4.98 18.03
C TRP A 173 -20.65 5.84 18.56
N GLN A 174 -19.92 6.49 17.64
CA GLN A 174 -18.81 7.41 17.90
C GLN A 174 -19.11 8.77 17.25
N THR A 175 -18.96 9.86 18.00
CA THR A 175 -18.87 11.22 17.48
C THR A 175 -17.62 11.35 16.60
N LEU A 176 -17.77 11.85 15.37
CA LEU A 176 -16.70 12.08 14.40
C LEU A 176 -16.18 13.52 14.52
N ASN A 177 -15.53 13.85 15.64
CA ASN A 177 -15.11 15.21 15.98
C ASN A 177 -13.63 15.52 15.74
N GLY A 178 -12.87 14.57 15.19
CA GLY A 178 -11.40 14.60 15.23
C GLY A 178 -10.88 14.24 16.62
N GLU A 179 -9.62 13.80 16.70
CA GLU A 179 -8.89 13.72 17.99
C GLU A 179 -8.53 15.12 18.55
N GLY A 180 -8.88 16.18 17.81
CA GLY A 180 -8.86 17.58 18.24
C GLY A 180 -9.99 18.38 17.58
N VAL A 181 -10.53 19.38 18.30
CA VAL A 181 -11.74 20.12 17.93
C VAL A 181 -11.50 21.02 16.72
N ASN A 182 -12.10 20.69 15.57
CA ASN A 182 -12.08 21.51 14.35
C ASN A 182 -13.50 21.68 13.77
N THR A 183 -13.74 22.76 13.02
CA THR A 183 -15.00 23.05 12.33
C THR A 183 -15.18 22.24 11.03
N VAL A 184 -14.09 21.75 10.43
CA VAL A 184 -14.11 20.92 9.20
C VAL A 184 -15.02 19.69 9.33
N TYR A 185 -15.12 19.12 10.54
CA TYR A 185 -15.89 17.89 10.82
C TYR A 185 -17.35 18.16 11.22
N GLN A 186 -17.73 19.42 11.39
CA GLN A 186 -19.05 19.77 11.93
C GLN A 186 -20.17 19.57 10.90
N ARG A 187 -21.36 19.26 11.41
CA ARG A 187 -22.60 19.31 10.64
C ARG A 187 -22.81 20.74 10.14
N ALA A 188 -23.08 20.89 8.85
CA ALA A 188 -23.31 22.16 8.21
C ALA A 188 -24.14 21.95 6.93
N THR A 189 -24.64 23.03 6.34
CA THR A 189 -25.43 22.99 5.10
C THR A 189 -24.58 22.56 3.90
N GLY A 190 -25.25 22.12 2.82
CA GLY A 190 -24.61 21.49 1.68
C GLY A 190 -24.18 20.04 1.94
N TRP A 191 -23.91 19.31 0.87
CA TRP A 191 -23.49 17.91 0.90
C TRP A 191 -22.18 17.68 1.67
N ARG A 192 -22.07 16.54 2.37
CA ARG A 192 -20.85 16.05 3.01
C ARG A 192 -20.61 14.60 2.63
N ASN A 193 -19.40 14.28 2.20
CA ASN A 193 -18.99 12.89 2.02
C ASN A 193 -18.66 12.30 3.40
N LEU A 194 -19.39 11.25 3.78
CA LEU A 194 -19.09 10.44 4.94
C LEU A 194 -18.46 9.13 4.46
N LYS A 195 -17.31 8.74 5.00
CA LYS A 195 -16.58 7.56 4.55
C LYS A 195 -15.98 6.77 5.71
N ALA A 196 -16.02 5.45 5.61
CA ALA A 196 -15.30 4.50 6.44
C ALA A 196 -14.36 3.65 5.58
N VAL A 197 -13.11 3.50 6.01
CA VAL A 197 -12.15 2.54 5.48
C VAL A 197 -11.96 1.45 6.52
N ILE A 198 -12.23 0.20 6.15
CA ILE A 198 -12.22 -0.97 7.02
C ILE A 198 -11.04 -1.86 6.61
N SER A 199 -10.12 -2.07 7.55
CA SER A 199 -9.00 -2.99 7.41
C SER A 199 -9.20 -4.24 8.27
N LEU A 200 -8.18 -5.12 8.35
CA LEU A 200 -8.16 -6.23 9.32
C LEU A 200 -8.00 -5.77 10.78
N THR A 201 -7.53 -4.54 11.02
CA THR A 201 -7.12 -4.07 12.35
C THR A 201 -7.91 -2.87 12.86
N ASP A 202 -8.35 -2.00 11.95
CA ASP A 202 -9.03 -0.74 12.28
C ASP A 202 -10.19 -0.38 11.33
N VAL A 203 -11.01 0.56 11.78
CA VAL A 203 -11.95 1.32 10.96
C VAL A 203 -11.60 2.80 11.11
N LYS A 204 -11.31 3.45 9.97
CA LYS A 204 -10.99 4.88 9.88
C LYS A 204 -12.17 5.62 9.29
N PHE A 205 -12.70 6.59 10.03
CA PHE A 205 -13.84 7.42 9.62
C PHE A 205 -13.39 8.79 9.14
N TYR A 206 -13.96 9.24 8.03
CA TYR A 206 -13.64 10.50 7.37
C TYR A 206 -14.91 11.32 7.10
N VAL A 207 -14.76 12.64 7.14
CA VAL A 207 -15.75 13.62 6.65
C VAL A 207 -15.03 14.50 5.63
N ASN A 208 -15.55 14.57 4.40
CA ASN A 208 -14.91 15.26 3.27
C ASN A 208 -13.41 14.91 3.15
N ASP A 209 -13.11 13.61 3.03
CA ASP A 209 -11.77 13.02 2.95
C ASP A 209 -10.80 13.32 4.12
N THR A 210 -11.21 14.11 5.12
CA THR A 210 -10.38 14.41 6.30
C THR A 210 -10.64 13.38 7.39
N LEU A 211 -9.58 12.81 7.97
CA LEU A 211 -9.69 11.76 9.01
C LEU A 211 -10.27 12.34 10.32
N CYS A 212 -11.35 11.76 10.82
CA CYS A 212 -12.09 12.25 12.00
C CYS A 212 -12.04 11.31 13.20
N HIS A 213 -11.88 10.01 13.00
CA HIS A 213 -11.87 9.02 14.08
C HIS A 213 -11.23 7.70 13.62
N VAL A 214 -10.53 7.02 14.54
CA VAL A 214 -10.03 5.65 14.34
C VAL A 214 -10.56 4.77 15.46
N THR A 215 -11.00 3.56 15.14
CA THR A 215 -11.43 2.57 16.12
C THR A 215 -11.04 1.16 15.67
N GLY A 216 -11.14 0.16 16.54
CA GLY A 216 -10.77 -1.22 16.19
C GLY A 216 -11.67 -1.82 15.10
N ALA A 217 -11.13 -2.77 14.32
CA ALA A 217 -11.91 -3.51 13.33
C ALA A 217 -13.10 -4.27 13.98
N PRO A 218 -14.22 -4.47 13.25
CA PRO A 218 -15.22 -5.44 13.64
C PRO A 218 -14.61 -6.86 13.64
N GLY A 219 -15.09 -7.75 14.52
CA GLY A 219 -14.58 -9.13 14.58
C GLY A 219 -14.89 -10.01 13.35
N SER A 220 -15.64 -9.49 12.39
CA SER A 220 -15.77 -10.02 11.02
C SER A 220 -15.70 -8.86 10.04
N THR A 221 -14.92 -8.98 8.97
CA THR A 221 -14.75 -7.95 7.92
C THR A 221 -15.62 -8.19 6.68
N LYS A 222 -16.53 -9.18 6.72
CA LYS A 222 -17.33 -9.66 5.57
C LYS A 222 -18.73 -9.07 5.50
N PHE A 223 -18.94 -8.07 4.66
CA PHE A 223 -20.24 -7.41 4.48
C PHE A 223 -21.02 -8.02 3.29
N ASP A 224 -22.32 -8.24 3.46
CA ASP A 224 -23.21 -8.88 2.49
C ASP A 224 -24.47 -8.08 2.16
N SER A 225 -24.77 -7.02 2.91
CA SER A 225 -26.00 -6.25 2.77
C SER A 225 -25.81 -4.78 3.10
N ALA A 226 -26.58 -3.94 2.40
CA ALA A 226 -26.59 -2.49 2.51
C ALA A 226 -27.98 -2.00 2.90
N ALA A 227 -28.05 -0.92 3.67
CA ALA A 227 -29.31 -0.30 4.06
C ALA A 227 -29.27 1.23 4.00
N LEU A 228 -30.31 1.81 3.43
CA LEU A 228 -30.57 3.24 3.41
C LEU A 228 -31.58 3.58 4.51
N GLY A 229 -31.19 4.55 5.34
CA GLY A 229 -31.99 5.09 6.43
C GLY A 229 -32.01 4.28 7.72
N SER A 230 -32.41 4.98 8.78
CA SER A 230 -32.29 4.53 10.15
C SER A 230 -33.43 3.63 10.61
N GLY A 231 -34.61 3.76 9.98
CA GLY A 231 -35.84 3.14 10.43
C GLY A 231 -36.42 3.72 11.72
N ILE A 232 -35.95 4.85 12.24
CA ILE A 232 -36.34 5.40 13.55
C ILE A 232 -36.60 6.91 13.50
N THR A 233 -37.46 7.42 14.39
CA THR A 233 -37.91 8.82 14.33
C THR A 233 -36.73 9.79 14.49
N SER A 234 -36.66 10.84 13.67
CA SER A 234 -35.51 11.74 13.59
C SER A 234 -35.85 13.17 14.02
N ALA A 235 -36.66 13.32 15.08
CA ALA A 235 -37.13 14.60 15.60
C ALA A 235 -37.79 15.53 14.55
N GLY A 236 -38.36 14.96 13.47
CA GLY A 236 -38.96 15.70 12.35
C GLY A 236 -37.96 16.13 11.27
N ILE A 237 -36.66 15.88 11.46
CA ILE A 237 -35.59 16.29 10.55
C ILE A 237 -35.40 15.27 9.43
N SER A 238 -35.43 15.75 8.20
CA SER A 238 -35.11 14.95 7.00
C SER A 238 -33.61 14.99 6.68
N ALA A 239 -33.17 14.04 5.87
CA ALA A 239 -31.85 14.07 5.24
C ALA A 239 -31.97 13.54 3.80
N TRP A 240 -31.00 13.87 2.96
CA TRP A 240 -30.88 13.37 1.60
C TRP A 240 -29.57 12.61 1.50
N VAL A 241 -29.58 11.51 0.75
CA VAL A 241 -28.39 10.69 0.50
C VAL A 241 -28.21 10.42 -0.98
N ASP A 242 -26.96 10.40 -1.39
CA ASP A 242 -26.49 10.17 -2.75
C ASP A 242 -25.14 9.42 -2.72
N ASN A 243 -24.70 8.88 -3.85
CA ASN A 243 -23.41 8.20 -4.05
C ASN A 243 -23.08 7.17 -2.95
N PHE A 244 -24.08 6.39 -2.52
CA PHE A 244 -23.86 5.30 -1.58
C PHE A 244 -22.98 4.25 -2.27
N LYS A 245 -21.75 4.07 -1.77
CA LYS A 245 -20.75 3.20 -2.38
C LYS A 245 -20.18 2.20 -1.38
N VAL A 246 -20.10 0.95 -1.80
CA VAL A 246 -19.31 -0.10 -1.16
C VAL A 246 -18.32 -0.62 -2.19
N SER A 247 -17.05 -0.63 -1.85
CA SER A 247 -15.99 -1.10 -2.73
C SER A 247 -14.86 -1.79 -1.97
N GLU A 248 -14.02 -2.49 -2.70
CA GLU A 248 -12.78 -3.05 -2.19
C GLU A 248 -11.60 -2.32 -2.85
N VAL A 249 -10.76 -1.68 -2.03
CA VAL A 249 -9.59 -0.93 -2.48
C VAL A 249 -8.34 -1.70 -2.03
N PRO A 250 -7.48 -2.15 -2.96
CA PRO A 250 -6.25 -2.85 -2.61
C PRO A 250 -5.37 -2.11 -1.59
N ILE A 251 -4.76 -2.88 -0.69
CA ILE A 251 -3.75 -2.39 0.25
C ILE A 251 -2.41 -2.58 -0.44
N GLY A 252 -1.78 -1.46 -0.78
CA GLY A 252 -0.67 -1.45 -1.72
C GLY A 252 -1.15 -1.46 -3.18
N GLY A 253 -0.28 -0.98 -4.07
CA GLY A 253 -0.55 -0.74 -5.49
C GLY A 253 -0.39 0.71 -5.94
N GLY A 254 -0.09 1.63 -5.03
CA GLY A 254 0.42 2.96 -5.36
C GLY A 254 1.94 3.03 -5.35
N ALA A 255 2.61 2.31 -4.45
CA ALA A 255 4.05 2.44 -4.26
C ALA A 255 4.84 1.83 -5.42
N THR A 256 5.92 2.51 -5.82
CA THR A 256 6.84 2.07 -6.87
C THR A 256 8.28 2.25 -6.40
N ILE A 257 9.11 1.20 -6.52
CA ILE A 257 10.55 1.31 -6.32
C ILE A 257 11.16 1.93 -7.58
N LEU A 258 11.60 3.19 -7.48
CA LEU A 258 12.17 3.97 -8.57
C LEU A 258 13.65 3.62 -8.82
N ASP A 259 14.43 3.52 -7.74
CA ASP A 259 15.87 3.26 -7.80
C ASP A 259 16.32 2.38 -6.63
N ARG A 260 17.49 1.77 -6.80
CA ARG A 260 18.13 0.85 -5.86
C ARG A 260 19.65 0.96 -5.99
N LYS A 261 20.33 1.13 -4.86
CA LYS A 261 21.79 1.36 -4.79
C LYS A 261 22.42 0.53 -3.69
N VAL A 262 23.68 0.15 -3.89
CA VAL A 262 24.48 -0.44 -2.81
C VAL A 262 25.00 0.70 -1.92
N VAL A 263 25.03 0.49 -0.61
CA VAL A 263 25.64 1.41 0.35
C VAL A 263 26.73 0.68 1.10
N HIS A 264 27.97 1.12 0.94
CA HIS A 264 29.13 0.55 1.63
C HIS A 264 29.19 1.11 3.05
N GLY A 265 28.49 0.47 3.99
CA GLY A 265 28.54 0.84 5.41
C GLY A 265 29.99 0.91 5.91
N GLY A 266 30.30 1.93 6.70
CA GLY A 266 31.67 2.22 7.16
C GLY A 266 32.60 2.88 6.13
N TRP A 267 32.08 3.38 4.99
CA TRP A 267 32.85 4.23 4.07
C TRP A 267 33.52 5.39 4.83
N ALA A 268 34.84 5.53 4.72
CA ALA A 268 35.62 6.56 5.40
C ALA A 268 36.27 7.58 4.44
N GLY A 269 36.11 7.41 3.13
CA GLY A 269 36.60 8.33 2.11
C GLY A 269 35.75 9.59 1.96
N ALA A 270 36.16 10.47 1.06
CA ALA A 270 35.39 11.68 0.74
C ALA A 270 34.13 11.34 -0.11
N GLY A 271 33.05 12.08 0.09
CA GLY A 271 31.81 11.91 -0.69
C GLY A 271 30.86 10.87 -0.10
N SER A 272 30.07 10.22 -0.96
CA SER A 272 28.98 9.34 -0.55
C SER A 272 29.41 7.88 -0.37
N ALA A 273 28.83 7.19 0.61
CA ALA A 273 28.92 5.74 0.77
C ALA A 273 28.12 4.95 -0.28
N VAL A 274 27.25 5.64 -1.04
CA VAL A 274 26.41 5.06 -2.10
C VAL A 274 27.26 4.73 -3.33
N ASP A 275 27.24 3.47 -3.74
CA ASP A 275 27.84 2.98 -4.98
C ASP A 275 26.77 2.94 -6.08
N SER A 276 26.94 3.79 -7.09
CA SER A 276 25.97 3.93 -8.19
C SER A 276 26.29 3.08 -9.42
N VAL A 277 27.48 2.48 -9.45
CA VAL A 277 27.98 1.63 -10.54
C VAL A 277 27.51 0.19 -10.36
N LYS A 278 27.40 -0.29 -9.12
CA LYS A 278 26.93 -1.64 -8.82
C LYS A 278 25.42 -1.77 -8.97
N VAL A 279 25.02 -2.78 -9.72
CA VAL A 279 23.64 -3.04 -10.10
C VAL A 279 23.07 -4.14 -9.21
N ILE A 280 22.17 -3.76 -8.31
CA ILE A 280 21.23 -4.70 -7.71
C ILE A 280 20.29 -5.14 -8.83
N HIS A 281 20.31 -6.41 -9.22
CA HIS A 281 19.43 -6.91 -10.28
C HIS A 281 18.01 -7.11 -9.74
N LYS A 282 16.98 -6.79 -10.53
CA LYS A 282 15.57 -7.04 -10.21
C LYS A 282 15.14 -8.29 -10.97
N GLU A 283 14.54 -9.26 -10.29
CA GLU A 283 13.94 -10.44 -10.93
C GLU A 283 12.90 -9.97 -11.98
N ASP A 284 12.98 -10.49 -13.21
CA ASP A 284 11.96 -10.24 -14.22
C ASP A 284 11.47 -11.54 -14.89
N THR A 285 11.37 -11.57 -16.22
CA THR A 285 10.97 -12.77 -16.98
C THR A 285 12.01 -13.15 -18.03
N THR A 286 13.16 -12.47 -18.02
CA THR A 286 14.28 -12.61 -18.95
C THR A 286 15.48 -13.22 -18.22
N PRO A 287 15.72 -14.54 -18.35
CA PRO A 287 16.81 -15.20 -17.65
C PRO A 287 18.16 -14.51 -17.85
N THR A 288 18.67 -13.89 -16.79
CA THR A 288 19.84 -13.01 -16.83
C THR A 288 20.98 -13.62 -16.03
N GLN A 289 22.11 -13.87 -16.70
CA GLN A 289 23.33 -14.27 -16.02
C GLN A 289 23.95 -13.05 -15.32
N LEU A 290 24.08 -13.11 -14.00
CA LEU A 290 24.65 -12.03 -13.21
C LEU A 290 26.17 -11.94 -13.43
N THR A 291 26.69 -10.72 -13.44
CA THR A 291 28.10 -10.43 -13.78
C THR A 291 28.81 -9.71 -12.62
N ILE A 292 30.06 -9.31 -12.81
CA ILE A 292 30.80 -8.51 -11.82
C ILE A 292 30.13 -7.15 -11.51
N ASN A 293 29.21 -6.67 -12.37
CA ASN A 293 28.41 -5.48 -12.09
C ASN A 293 27.37 -5.73 -10.96
N ASN A 294 27.01 -6.99 -10.72
CA ASN A 294 26.07 -7.42 -9.69
C ASN A 294 26.79 -7.98 -8.44
N LEU A 295 28.12 -7.85 -8.37
CA LEU A 295 28.98 -8.44 -7.35
C LEU A 295 29.81 -7.37 -6.65
N ILE A 296 29.66 -7.23 -5.33
CA ILE A 296 30.58 -6.41 -4.51
C ILE A 296 31.64 -7.28 -3.83
N ASN A 297 32.69 -6.66 -3.31
CA ASN A 297 33.92 -7.38 -2.96
C ASN A 297 34.65 -6.84 -1.71
N THR A 298 33.93 -6.08 -0.86
CA THR A 298 34.52 -5.38 0.28
C THR A 298 34.99 -6.34 1.38
N THR A 299 35.71 -5.79 2.36
CA THR A 299 36.08 -6.52 3.59
C THR A 299 34.92 -6.68 4.57
N ARG A 300 33.76 -6.07 4.31
CA ARG A 300 32.61 -5.96 5.23
C ARG A 300 31.33 -6.67 4.79
N GLY A 301 31.33 -7.40 3.66
CA GLY A 301 30.13 -8.10 3.21
C GLY A 301 29.12 -7.16 2.54
N ILE A 302 27.89 -7.65 2.35
CA ILE A 302 26.72 -6.80 2.08
C ILE A 302 26.23 -6.27 3.44
N ASN A 303 26.38 -4.96 3.68
CA ASN A 303 25.99 -4.32 4.93
C ASN A 303 24.98 -3.16 4.75
N GLY A 304 24.75 -2.68 3.52
CA GLY A 304 23.74 -1.64 3.25
C GLY A 304 23.17 -1.69 1.82
N LEU A 305 21.85 -1.56 1.69
CA LEU A 305 21.14 -1.38 0.43
C LEU A 305 20.13 -0.23 0.57
N GLN A 306 20.13 0.69 -0.39
CA GLN A 306 19.21 1.82 -0.43
C GLN A 306 18.18 1.62 -1.54
N PHE A 307 16.92 1.92 -1.25
CA PHE A 307 15.80 1.96 -2.19
C PHE A 307 15.16 3.35 -2.19
N GLU A 308 14.82 3.86 -3.37
CA GLU A 308 13.98 5.04 -3.53
C GLU A 308 12.56 4.58 -3.85
N ILE A 309 11.61 4.82 -2.93
CA ILE A 309 10.24 4.31 -3.02
C ILE A 309 9.26 5.48 -3.07
N GLN A 310 8.63 5.67 -4.23
CA GLN A 310 7.50 6.56 -4.39
C GLN A 310 6.25 5.94 -3.73
N ASP A 311 5.39 6.79 -3.16
CA ASP A 311 4.07 6.45 -2.61
C ASP A 311 4.06 5.31 -1.57
N LEU A 312 5.16 5.20 -0.80
CA LEU A 312 5.38 4.24 0.30
C LEU A 312 4.20 4.20 1.29
N GLY A 313 3.65 3.01 1.53
CA GLY A 313 2.38 2.82 2.24
C GLY A 313 2.35 3.29 3.69
N ASN A 314 3.39 3.00 4.48
CA ASN A 314 3.53 3.51 5.85
C ASN A 314 5.02 3.65 6.24
N SER A 315 5.59 4.82 5.93
CA SER A 315 6.98 5.17 6.24
C SER A 315 7.34 5.09 7.73
N GLY A 316 6.37 5.24 8.63
CA GLY A 316 6.59 5.18 10.09
C GLY A 316 6.55 3.77 10.69
N ALA A 317 6.12 2.75 9.92
CA ALA A 317 6.02 1.36 10.40
C ALA A 317 6.90 0.37 9.61
N LEU A 318 7.59 0.85 8.55
CA LEU A 318 8.48 0.02 7.75
C LEU A 318 9.65 -0.51 8.58
N SER A 319 9.88 -1.82 8.53
CA SER A 319 10.82 -2.52 9.40
C SER A 319 11.39 -3.78 8.75
N ALA A 320 12.29 -4.47 9.46
CA ALA A 320 12.90 -5.72 9.00
C ALA A 320 11.89 -6.82 8.60
N SER A 321 10.66 -6.82 9.14
CA SER A 321 9.63 -7.81 8.76
C SER A 321 9.07 -7.61 7.36
N ASP A 322 9.23 -6.44 6.77
CA ASP A 322 8.76 -6.09 5.42
C ASP A 322 9.69 -6.62 4.31
N PHE A 323 10.84 -7.15 4.70
CA PHE A 323 11.83 -7.78 3.84
C PHE A 323 11.89 -9.28 4.12
N ASP A 324 12.11 -10.09 3.09
CA ASP A 324 12.52 -11.48 3.22
C ASP A 324 13.95 -11.63 2.68
N VAL A 325 14.80 -12.31 3.42
CA VAL A 325 16.23 -12.43 3.12
C VAL A 325 16.56 -13.89 2.93
N GLN A 326 17.03 -14.24 1.73
CA GLN A 326 17.57 -15.56 1.42
C GLN A 326 19.03 -15.43 0.95
N VAL A 327 19.86 -16.42 1.23
CA VAL A 327 21.27 -16.44 0.83
C VAL A 327 21.65 -17.75 0.16
N SER A 328 22.46 -17.67 -0.89
CA SER A 328 22.98 -18.85 -1.58
C SER A 328 23.86 -19.72 -0.67
N PRO A 329 24.08 -21.00 -1.00
CA PRO A 329 25.23 -21.71 -0.49
C PRO A 329 26.55 -20.95 -0.78
N LEU A 330 27.59 -21.25 -0.01
CA LEU A 330 28.95 -20.75 -0.22
C LEU A 330 29.62 -21.44 -1.42
N GLY A 331 30.57 -20.75 -2.06
CA GLY A 331 31.46 -21.38 -3.06
C GLY A 331 30.84 -21.58 -4.44
N GLY A 332 31.47 -22.46 -5.24
CA GLY A 332 31.03 -22.87 -6.58
C GLY A 332 29.87 -23.88 -6.59
N PHE A 333 28.84 -23.68 -5.78
CA PHE A 333 27.70 -24.59 -5.63
C PHE A 333 27.00 -24.91 -6.96
N ASP A 334 26.29 -26.05 -6.99
CA ASP A 334 25.44 -26.43 -8.13
C ASP A 334 24.12 -25.66 -8.07
N GLN A 335 23.86 -24.79 -9.05
CA GLN A 335 22.64 -24.00 -9.12
C GLN A 335 21.39 -24.85 -9.48
N GLY A 336 21.54 -25.94 -10.23
CA GLY A 336 20.43 -26.84 -10.54
C GLY A 336 19.91 -27.55 -9.31
N LEU A 337 20.79 -27.85 -8.34
CA LEU A 337 20.41 -28.38 -7.02
C LEU A 337 20.04 -27.30 -6.00
N ASN A 338 20.49 -26.05 -6.19
CA ASN A 338 20.27 -24.92 -5.28
C ASN A 338 19.76 -23.69 -6.06
N PRO A 339 18.55 -23.76 -6.66
CA PRO A 339 18.00 -22.66 -7.45
C PRO A 339 17.76 -21.43 -6.57
N PRO A 340 17.84 -20.19 -7.11
CA PRO A 340 17.72 -18.96 -6.32
C PRO A 340 16.46 -18.85 -5.44
N SER A 341 15.32 -19.32 -5.93
CA SER A 341 14.06 -19.37 -5.17
C SER A 341 14.06 -20.38 -4.02
N GLY A 342 14.94 -21.39 -4.05
CA GLY A 342 15.08 -22.44 -3.04
C GLY A 342 16.18 -22.20 -2.01
N TRP A 343 16.79 -21.01 -1.99
CA TRP A 343 17.84 -20.67 -1.03
C TRP A 343 17.33 -20.57 0.41
N GLY A 344 18.21 -20.88 1.36
CA GLY A 344 17.91 -20.82 2.79
C GLY A 344 17.77 -19.38 3.29
N ALA A 345 17.09 -19.22 4.42
CA ALA A 345 16.94 -17.92 5.09
C ALA A 345 18.31 -17.34 5.47
N GLY A 346 18.52 -16.07 5.15
CA GLY A 346 19.67 -15.27 5.56
C GLY A 346 19.42 -14.51 6.87
N PRO A 347 20.39 -13.71 7.33
CA PRO A 347 20.21 -12.83 8.48
C PRO A 347 19.16 -11.75 8.16
N ALA A 348 18.24 -11.51 9.09
CA ALA A 348 17.32 -10.39 8.99
C ALA A 348 18.09 -9.04 9.04
N PRO A 349 17.59 -7.96 8.41
CA PRO A 349 18.16 -6.63 8.55
C PRO A 349 18.24 -6.20 10.02
N SER A 350 19.37 -5.64 10.44
CA SER A 350 19.53 -5.06 11.78
C SER A 350 18.90 -3.68 11.93
N ALA A 351 18.75 -2.95 10.82
CA ALA A 351 18.05 -1.68 10.78
C ALA A 351 17.33 -1.49 9.43
N VAL A 352 16.23 -0.74 9.49
CA VAL A 352 15.55 -0.17 8.32
C VAL A 352 15.28 1.29 8.65
N THR A 353 15.87 2.20 7.90
CA THR A 353 15.80 3.65 8.15
C THR A 353 15.12 4.32 6.98
N VAL A 354 14.04 5.07 7.24
CA VAL A 354 13.29 5.82 6.21
C VAL A 354 13.56 7.32 6.37
N THR A 355 13.90 7.98 5.27
CA THR A 355 14.21 9.42 5.23
C THR A 355 13.59 10.10 4.00
N GLY A 356 13.57 11.44 4.01
CA GLY A 356 13.01 12.25 2.93
C GLY A 356 11.48 12.36 2.96
N THR A 357 10.91 12.83 1.86
CA THR A 357 9.48 13.02 1.65
C THR A 357 9.16 12.63 0.21
N ASN A 358 8.25 11.68 0.02
CA ASN A 358 7.77 11.10 -1.25
C ASN A 358 8.39 11.68 -2.55
N PRO A 359 9.32 10.96 -3.20
CA PRO A 359 9.78 9.61 -2.88
C PRO A 359 10.56 9.53 -1.57
N TYR A 360 10.48 8.37 -0.90
CA TYR A 360 11.17 8.09 0.35
C TYR A 360 12.46 7.32 0.08
N THR A 361 13.53 7.69 0.78
CA THR A 361 14.79 6.94 0.77
C THR A 361 14.77 5.95 1.93
N VAL A 362 14.73 4.66 1.59
CA VAL A 362 14.74 3.53 2.53
C VAL A 362 16.12 2.87 2.52
N LEU A 363 16.83 2.91 3.64
CA LEU A 363 18.10 2.22 3.84
C LEU A 363 17.86 0.94 4.65
N VAL A 364 18.30 -0.21 4.13
CA VAL A 364 18.22 -1.53 4.77
C VAL A 364 19.65 -1.97 5.10
N GLU A 365 19.92 -2.26 6.38
CA GLU A 365 21.28 -2.47 6.89
C GLU A 365 21.44 -3.81 7.61
N TRP A 366 22.65 -4.36 7.52
CA TRP A 366 23.08 -5.57 8.24
C TRP A 366 24.41 -5.32 8.96
N PRO A 367 24.73 -6.05 10.04
CA PRO A 367 26.04 -6.00 10.65
C PRO A 367 27.11 -6.49 9.67
N ASP A 368 28.31 -5.89 9.72
CA ASP A 368 29.43 -6.27 8.86
C ASP A 368 29.69 -7.78 8.85
N ASN A 369 29.98 -8.32 7.67
CA ASN A 369 30.26 -9.72 7.38
C ASN A 369 29.07 -10.69 7.58
N SER A 370 27.86 -10.22 7.90
CA SER A 370 26.67 -11.09 8.05
C SER A 370 26.27 -11.79 6.75
N ILE A 371 26.51 -11.16 5.60
CA ILE A 371 26.31 -11.73 4.27
C ILE A 371 27.61 -11.56 3.49
N LYS A 372 28.38 -12.66 3.32
CA LYS A 372 29.73 -12.63 2.78
C LYS A 372 30.04 -13.89 1.97
N ASN A 373 30.64 -13.70 0.79
CA ASN A 373 31.03 -14.78 -0.12
C ASN A 373 29.82 -15.62 -0.61
N GLN A 374 28.67 -14.97 -0.73
CA GLN A 374 27.36 -15.53 -1.06
C GLN A 374 26.58 -14.54 -1.95
N TRP A 375 25.54 -15.02 -2.62
CA TRP A 375 24.48 -14.17 -3.18
C TRP A 375 23.40 -13.91 -2.15
N LEU A 376 22.91 -12.67 -2.12
CA LEU A 376 21.67 -12.27 -1.48
C LEU A 376 20.53 -12.30 -2.49
N ARG A 377 19.41 -12.91 -2.10
CA ARG A 377 18.09 -12.71 -2.69
C ARG A 377 17.23 -11.98 -1.65
N LEU A 378 16.90 -10.72 -1.92
CA LEU A 378 16.07 -9.87 -1.07
C LEU A 378 14.68 -9.72 -1.70
N THR A 379 13.63 -10.09 -0.98
CA THR A 379 12.25 -9.79 -1.39
C THR A 379 11.71 -8.61 -0.58
N VAL A 380 11.31 -7.52 -1.24
CA VAL A 380 10.51 -6.46 -0.63
C VAL A 380 9.05 -6.89 -0.74
N LYS A 381 8.38 -7.15 0.38
CA LYS A 381 7.04 -7.75 0.41
C LYS A 381 5.97 -6.75 -0.05
N ALA A 382 4.92 -7.20 -0.72
CA ALA A 382 3.70 -6.40 -0.89
C ALA A 382 2.87 -6.45 0.40
N ASN A 383 2.76 -5.32 1.09
CA ASN A 383 1.93 -5.16 2.30
C ASN A 383 1.58 -3.68 2.56
N ALA A 384 0.91 -3.41 3.68
CA ALA A 384 0.50 -2.07 4.09
C ALA A 384 1.66 -1.08 4.36
N ASN A 385 2.84 -1.58 4.73
CA ASN A 385 4.00 -0.73 5.04
C ASN A 385 4.76 -0.32 3.78
N THR A 386 5.01 -1.28 2.87
CA THR A 386 5.70 -1.02 1.60
C THR A 386 4.78 -0.34 0.59
N GLY A 387 3.48 -0.64 0.62
CA GLY A 387 2.51 -0.12 -0.35
C GLY A 387 2.66 -0.68 -1.77
N LEU A 388 3.48 -1.72 -1.98
CA LEU A 388 3.68 -2.35 -3.30
C LEU A 388 2.45 -3.18 -3.71
N ALA A 389 2.18 -3.29 -5.02
CA ALA A 389 1.13 -4.17 -5.56
C ALA A 389 1.49 -5.65 -5.39
N ASP A 390 2.73 -5.99 -5.77
CA ASP A 390 3.30 -7.33 -5.81
C ASP A 390 4.70 -7.30 -5.16
N PRO A 391 5.16 -8.41 -4.55
CA PRO A 391 6.48 -8.45 -3.94
C PRO A 391 7.58 -8.32 -5.00
N GLU A 392 8.57 -7.47 -4.76
CA GLU A 392 9.68 -7.26 -5.69
C GLU A 392 10.95 -7.96 -5.20
N VAL A 393 11.59 -8.73 -6.07
CA VAL A 393 12.77 -9.55 -5.73
C VAL A 393 14.02 -8.96 -6.34
N TYR A 394 15.10 -8.95 -5.55
CA TYR A 394 16.36 -8.31 -5.86
C TYR A 394 17.57 -9.22 -5.56
N TYR A 395 18.58 -9.15 -6.41
CA TYR A 395 19.80 -9.95 -6.31
C TYR A 395 21.06 -9.08 -6.26
N LEU A 396 21.95 -9.39 -5.31
CA LEU A 396 23.29 -8.83 -5.22
C LEU A 396 24.25 -9.89 -4.68
N GLY A 397 25.43 -10.03 -5.29
CA GLY A 397 26.48 -10.92 -4.84
C GLY A 397 27.51 -10.22 -3.97
N HIS A 398 28.18 -10.98 -3.11
CA HIS A 398 29.44 -10.56 -2.51
C HIS A 398 30.51 -11.65 -2.62
N LEU A 399 31.71 -11.31 -3.09
CA LEU A 399 32.92 -12.15 -2.98
C LEU A 399 34.14 -11.29 -2.66
N GLN A 400 34.69 -11.40 -1.45
CA GLN A 400 35.75 -10.49 -0.98
C GLN A 400 36.98 -10.56 -1.91
N GLY A 401 37.38 -9.42 -2.47
CA GLY A 401 38.58 -9.28 -3.28
C GLY A 401 38.54 -9.79 -4.71
N GLU A 402 37.39 -10.19 -5.22
CA GLU A 402 37.16 -10.42 -6.66
C GLU A 402 37.10 -9.07 -7.40
N VAL A 403 37.93 -8.88 -8.44
CA VAL A 403 37.93 -7.69 -9.31
C VAL A 403 38.09 -8.02 -10.80
N THR A 404 38.28 -9.28 -11.18
CA THR A 404 38.61 -9.68 -12.56
C THR A 404 37.46 -10.33 -13.32
N GLY A 405 36.50 -10.93 -12.62
CA GLY A 405 35.27 -11.50 -13.18
C GLY A 405 35.25 -13.03 -13.19
N ALA A 406 34.14 -13.60 -13.66
CA ALA A 406 33.97 -15.05 -13.69
C ALA A 406 34.69 -15.71 -14.89
N SER A 407 35.15 -16.94 -14.68
CA SER A 407 35.51 -17.90 -15.73
C SER A 407 34.73 -19.19 -15.48
N ASP A 408 34.24 -19.83 -16.53
CA ASP A 408 33.56 -21.14 -16.45
C ASP A 408 32.44 -21.18 -15.40
N ASP A 409 31.58 -20.16 -15.45
CA ASP A 409 30.48 -19.88 -14.52
C ASP A 409 30.90 -19.77 -13.04
N LEU A 410 32.14 -19.34 -12.75
CA LEU A 410 32.68 -19.24 -11.39
C LEU A 410 33.52 -17.97 -11.21
N PHE A 411 33.13 -17.10 -10.27
CA PHE A 411 34.02 -16.07 -9.74
C PHE A 411 35.03 -16.73 -8.80
N THR A 412 36.30 -16.39 -8.92
CA THR A 412 37.39 -17.00 -8.14
C THR A 412 38.47 -15.96 -7.88
N VAL A 413 38.73 -15.69 -6.60
CA VAL A 413 39.78 -14.75 -6.19
C VAL A 413 41.15 -15.37 -6.48
N LEU A 414 41.88 -14.79 -7.42
CA LEU A 414 43.16 -15.27 -7.92
C LEU A 414 44.29 -14.26 -7.67
N VAL A 415 45.50 -14.62 -8.08
CA VAL A 415 46.65 -13.70 -8.05
C VAL A 415 46.44 -12.53 -9.03
N GLY A 416 45.59 -12.68 -10.05
CA GLY A 416 45.21 -11.61 -10.98
C GLY A 416 44.57 -10.42 -10.24
N ASP A 417 43.64 -10.68 -9.33
CA ASP A 417 42.96 -9.67 -8.52
C ASP A 417 43.93 -8.87 -7.63
N ILE A 418 44.85 -9.59 -6.97
CA ILE A 418 45.94 -8.98 -6.19
C ILE A 418 46.80 -8.05 -7.06
N LEU A 419 47.07 -8.41 -8.31
CA LEU A 419 47.86 -7.60 -9.24
C LEU A 419 47.07 -6.39 -9.76
N ALA A 420 45.77 -6.54 -10.01
CA ALA A 420 44.88 -5.45 -10.40
C ALA A 420 44.79 -4.38 -9.29
N ILE A 421 44.51 -4.78 -8.06
CA ILE A 421 44.49 -3.87 -6.89
C ILE A 421 45.87 -3.21 -6.69
N ARG A 422 46.97 -3.98 -6.80
CA ARG A 422 48.33 -3.43 -6.69
C ARG A 422 48.63 -2.35 -7.74
N GLY A 423 48.09 -2.49 -8.95
CA GLY A 423 48.21 -1.50 -10.02
C GLY A 423 47.51 -0.17 -9.73
N GLN A 424 46.69 -0.08 -8.68
CA GLN A 424 45.90 1.10 -8.32
C GLN A 424 46.31 1.72 -6.96
N LEU A 425 47.37 1.23 -6.31
CA LEU A 425 47.84 1.75 -5.02
C LEU A 425 48.05 3.27 -5.05
N THR A 426 47.75 3.92 -3.92
CA THR A 426 47.81 5.37 -3.68
C THR A 426 46.77 6.23 -4.40
N ASN A 427 45.95 5.66 -5.29
CA ASN A 427 44.85 6.39 -5.91
C ASN A 427 43.77 6.73 -4.87
N VAL A 428 43.37 8.00 -4.82
CA VAL A 428 42.18 8.47 -4.11
C VAL A 428 40.96 8.13 -4.97
N VAL A 429 39.93 7.53 -4.38
CA VAL A 429 38.77 6.99 -5.10
C VAL A 429 37.45 7.26 -4.38
N THR A 430 36.34 7.04 -5.08
CA THR A 430 34.98 7.00 -4.52
C THR A 430 34.63 5.59 -4.04
N SER A 431 33.50 5.48 -3.34
CA SER A 431 32.92 4.22 -2.85
C SER A 431 32.62 3.20 -3.96
N GLU A 432 32.58 3.63 -5.22
CA GLU A 432 32.34 2.81 -6.42
C GLU A 432 33.58 2.00 -6.85
N SER A 433 34.77 2.32 -6.34
CA SER A 433 35.99 1.59 -6.70
C SER A 433 35.98 0.15 -6.18
N ILE A 434 36.07 -0.82 -7.09
CA ILE A 434 36.25 -2.23 -6.75
C ILE A 434 37.65 -2.55 -6.21
N HIS A 435 38.61 -1.62 -6.32
CA HIS A 435 39.99 -1.83 -5.86
C HIS A 435 40.22 -1.33 -4.42
N ASP A 436 39.26 -0.56 -3.88
CA ASP A 436 39.20 -0.14 -2.48
C ASP A 436 38.21 -1.08 -1.76
N LEU A 437 38.76 -2.08 -1.08
CA LEU A 437 38.04 -3.17 -0.41
C LEU A 437 37.76 -2.84 1.05
N ASP A 438 38.65 -2.08 1.71
CA ASP A 438 38.39 -1.56 3.06
C ASP A 438 37.59 -0.26 3.07
N LYS A 439 37.32 0.31 1.89
CA LYS A 439 36.41 1.44 1.64
C LYS A 439 36.84 2.68 2.44
N THR A 440 38.15 2.93 2.45
CA THR A 440 38.77 4.09 3.11
C THR A 440 38.94 5.30 2.19
N GLY A 441 38.69 5.15 0.89
CA GLY A 441 38.81 6.21 -0.12
C GLY A 441 40.22 6.39 -0.67
N VAL A 442 41.20 5.57 -0.24
CA VAL A 442 42.54 5.52 -0.81
C VAL A 442 42.98 4.06 -0.90
N ILE A 443 43.35 3.61 -2.09
CA ILE A 443 43.75 2.20 -2.28
C ILE A 443 45.14 1.98 -1.67
N LEU A 444 45.23 1.08 -0.70
CA LEU A 444 46.42 0.85 0.11
C LEU A 444 46.80 -0.64 0.17
N VAL A 445 47.90 -0.94 0.87
CA VAL A 445 48.36 -2.32 1.07
C VAL A 445 47.32 -3.16 1.81
N ASN A 446 46.44 -2.54 2.60
CA ASN A 446 45.38 -3.24 3.31
C ASN A 446 44.34 -3.88 2.36
N ASP A 447 44.05 -3.27 1.20
CA ASP A 447 43.20 -3.86 0.16
C ASP A 447 43.83 -5.12 -0.44
N ILE A 448 45.14 -5.09 -0.68
CA ILE A 448 45.89 -6.27 -1.12
C ILE A 448 45.83 -7.40 -0.08
N LEU A 449 45.88 -7.07 1.21
CA LEU A 449 45.73 -8.03 2.30
C LEU A 449 44.29 -8.55 2.40
N GLY A 450 43.29 -7.68 2.20
CA GLY A 450 41.88 -8.02 2.09
C GLY A 450 41.65 -9.06 0.98
N CYS A 451 42.08 -8.77 -0.24
CA CYS A 451 42.02 -9.71 -1.36
C CYS A 451 42.76 -11.03 -1.05
N ARG A 452 44.03 -10.95 -0.60
CA ARG A 452 44.84 -12.12 -0.28
C ARG A 452 44.21 -13.02 0.80
N SER A 453 43.50 -12.47 1.77
CA SER A 453 42.86 -13.25 2.84
C SER A 453 41.72 -14.16 2.34
N ASN A 454 41.20 -13.92 1.13
CA ASN A 454 40.17 -14.71 0.49
C ASN A 454 40.66 -15.39 -0.81
N LEU A 455 41.98 -15.49 -1.03
CA LEU A 455 42.57 -16.13 -2.22
C LEU A 455 42.08 -17.60 -2.35
N THR A 456 41.71 -18.01 -3.56
CA THR A 456 41.01 -19.27 -3.88
C THR A 456 39.56 -19.37 -3.38
N GLY A 457 39.07 -18.36 -2.66
CA GLY A 457 37.64 -18.17 -2.42
C GLY A 457 36.90 -18.01 -3.74
N SER A 458 35.73 -18.62 -3.85
CA SER A 458 34.93 -18.64 -5.08
C SER A 458 33.46 -18.41 -4.80
N LEU A 459 32.71 -18.04 -5.84
CA LEU A 459 31.26 -17.93 -5.82
C LEU A 459 30.71 -18.33 -7.19
N ARG A 460 29.76 -19.27 -7.22
CA ARG A 460 29.05 -19.68 -8.44
C ARG A 460 28.48 -18.44 -9.14
N GLN A 461 28.79 -18.23 -10.42
CA GLN A 461 28.04 -17.29 -11.25
C GLN A 461 26.65 -17.88 -11.49
N ILE A 462 25.60 -17.06 -11.33
CA ILE A 462 24.21 -17.53 -11.40
C ILE A 462 23.43 -16.87 -12.53
N THR A 463 22.45 -17.60 -13.05
CA THR A 463 21.39 -17.06 -13.92
C THR A 463 20.09 -16.95 -13.13
N VAL A 464 19.55 -15.76 -12.98
CA VAL A 464 18.28 -15.50 -12.27
C VAL A 464 17.14 -15.22 -13.28
N PRO A 465 15.86 -15.38 -12.90
CA PRO A 465 14.71 -15.15 -13.79
C PRO A 465 14.57 -13.71 -14.30
#